data_AF-A0A7W0QB44-F1
#
_entry.id   AF-A0A7W0QB44-F1
#
_cell.length_a   1.000
_cell.length_b   1.000
_cell.length_c   1.000
_cell.angle_alpha   90.00
_cell.angle_beta   90.00
_cell.angle_gamma   90.00
#
_symmetry.space_group_name_H-M   'P 1'
#
loop_
_entity.id
_entity.type
_entity.pdbx_description
1 polymer ?
#
loop_
_entity_poly.entity_id
_entity_poly.type
_entity_poly.pdbx_seq_one_letter_code
_entity_poly.pdbx_strand_id
1 'polypeptide(L)'
;MRVPLDVTPEDVLDLCGPDTYRVYALDDVGNVLDYVTTVEVGLRHRNAAPEPETQAFTVNRGQSNDLRYALEAITHMSRTCADSLRAVSEAQADWVKTIAMAKGLPRNVAMPLPAPDRDDEEDDDYEEDEDAESSTPQNGLEAITKMIAPYVPGLMENWSAKKASDQPNPMGHLARIQGQLAPNERAFLAVLLQDSDSEAIAADLSSRTVADAVAMIRREVAKPSGAVTFPAARKERVTPRLDPALMQKVAAVAALLQPDERARLMKLGPKLMGSREAIDLAETLVPLSTEAAAEWVRNNLDEIERRFA
;
A
#
# COMPACT_ATOMS: atom_id res chain seq x y z
N MET A 1 27.76 -26.57 4.25
CA MET A 1 27.33 -27.99 4.22
C MET A 1 26.15 -28.08 3.27
N ARG A 2 26.11 -29.06 2.35
CA ARG A 2 24.94 -29.29 1.49
C ARG A 2 24.15 -30.43 2.10
N VAL A 3 22.87 -30.19 2.36
CA VAL A 3 21.95 -31.16 2.95
C VAL A 3 20.73 -31.29 2.05
N PRO A 4 20.16 -32.49 1.90
CA PRO A 4 18.92 -32.66 1.16
C PRO A 4 17.75 -31.99 1.90
N LEU A 5 16.67 -31.70 1.16
CA LEU A 5 15.53 -30.89 1.65
C LEU A 5 14.73 -31.55 2.78
N ASP A 6 14.93 -32.84 3.00
CA ASP A 6 14.30 -33.67 4.02
C ASP A 6 15.05 -33.67 5.36
N VAL A 7 16.18 -32.96 5.47
CA VAL A 7 16.94 -32.86 6.71
C VAL A 7 16.18 -32.04 7.76
N THR A 8 16.03 -32.63 8.95
CA THR A 8 15.33 -32.00 10.08
C THR A 8 16.30 -31.17 10.94
N PRO A 9 15.79 -30.24 11.77
CA PRO A 9 16.63 -29.50 12.71
C PRO A 9 17.41 -30.41 13.70
N GLU A 10 16.89 -31.60 13.99
CA GLU A 10 17.53 -32.60 14.86
C GLU A 10 18.75 -33.22 14.17
N ASP A 11 18.64 -33.53 12.88
CA ASP A 11 19.78 -34.01 12.08
C ASP A 11 20.88 -32.94 11.96
N VAL A 12 20.48 -31.66 11.84
CA VAL A 12 21.43 -30.52 11.84
C VAL A 12 22.12 -30.39 13.19
N LEU A 13 21.39 -30.59 14.29
CA LEU A 13 21.95 -30.58 15.65
C LEU A 13 23.00 -31.67 15.82
N ASP A 14 22.72 -32.88 15.35
CA ASP A 14 23.64 -34.02 15.45
C ASP A 14 24.87 -33.85 14.56
N LEU A 15 24.71 -33.25 13.38
CA LEU A 15 25.80 -33.03 12.42
C LEU A 15 26.70 -31.84 12.75
N CYS A 16 26.11 -30.72 13.18
CA CYS A 16 26.79 -29.43 13.30
C CYS A 16 26.85 -28.88 14.74
N GLY A 17 26.08 -29.47 15.66
CA GLY A 17 25.95 -28.99 17.03
C GLY A 17 24.88 -27.90 17.20
N PRO A 18 24.72 -27.37 18.43
CA PRO A 18 23.78 -26.29 18.69
C PRO A 18 24.37 -24.93 18.30
N ASP A 19 23.77 -24.25 17.33
CA ASP A 19 24.14 -22.89 16.90
C ASP A 19 23.02 -22.24 16.05
N THR A 20 23.24 -21.00 15.61
CA THR A 20 22.40 -20.32 14.62
C THR A 20 22.96 -20.53 13.21
N TYR A 21 22.19 -21.20 12.36
CA TYR A 21 22.58 -21.52 10.99
C TYR A 21 21.83 -20.67 9.97
N ARG A 22 22.55 -20.16 8.96
CA ARG A 22 21.97 -19.50 7.79
C ARG A 22 21.68 -20.52 6.70
N VAL A 23 20.44 -20.53 6.21
CA VAL A 23 19.97 -21.44 5.17
C VAL A 23 19.91 -20.70 3.84
N TYR A 24 20.60 -21.25 2.85
CA TYR A 24 20.65 -20.74 1.49
C TYR A 24 20.09 -21.78 0.53
N ALA A 25 19.27 -21.34 -0.43
CA ALA A 25 18.86 -22.16 -1.56
C ALA A 25 20.03 -22.24 -2.55
N LEU A 26 20.34 -23.44 -3.02
CA LEU A 26 21.40 -23.68 -3.99
C LEU A 26 20.81 -24.27 -5.28
N ASP A 27 21.42 -24.00 -6.43
CA ASP A 27 21.11 -24.70 -7.69
C ASP A 27 21.70 -26.12 -7.73
N ASP A 28 21.50 -26.83 -8.83
CA ASP A 28 21.99 -28.19 -9.07
C ASP A 28 23.53 -28.27 -9.16
N VAL A 29 24.19 -27.19 -9.56
CA VAL A 29 25.66 -27.02 -9.55
C VAL A 29 26.15 -26.62 -8.14
N GLY A 30 25.22 -26.13 -7.33
CA GLY A 30 25.33 -25.66 -5.96
C GLY A 30 25.90 -24.25 -5.82
N ASN A 31 25.61 -23.38 -6.78
CA ASN A 31 25.67 -21.93 -6.63
C ASN A 31 24.51 -21.45 -5.75
N VAL A 32 24.73 -20.36 -5.02
CA VAL A 32 23.70 -19.76 -4.16
C VAL A 32 22.66 -19.06 -5.03
N LEU A 33 21.42 -19.52 -4.97
CA LEU A 33 20.26 -18.89 -5.60
C LEU A 33 19.73 -17.76 -4.73
N ASP A 34 19.47 -18.05 -3.46
CA ASP A 34 18.89 -17.07 -2.54
C ASP A 34 19.14 -17.41 -1.07
N TYR A 35 19.01 -16.42 -0.20
CA TYR A 35 18.93 -16.60 1.24
C TYR A 35 17.49 -16.93 1.63
N VAL A 36 17.29 -18.07 2.29
CA VAL A 36 15.95 -18.51 2.68
C VAL A 36 15.61 -18.00 4.07
N THR A 37 16.43 -18.33 5.08
CA THR A 37 16.14 -18.01 6.47
C THR A 37 17.34 -18.30 7.40
N THR A 38 17.21 -17.93 8.67
CA THR A 38 18.09 -18.34 9.78
C THR A 38 17.35 -19.30 10.69
N VAL A 39 17.98 -20.41 11.04
CA VAL A 39 17.44 -21.43 11.94
C VAL A 39 18.32 -21.51 13.18
N GLU A 40 17.72 -21.34 14.34
CA GLU A 40 18.37 -21.57 15.62
C GLU A 40 18.17 -23.03 16.04
N VAL A 41 19.26 -23.77 16.17
CA VAL A 41 19.21 -25.20 16.49
C VAL A 41 19.86 -25.40 17.86
N GLY A 42 19.11 -25.99 18.80
CA GLY A 42 19.64 -26.39 20.12
C GLY A 42 20.06 -25.26 21.07
N LEU A 43 19.82 -23.99 20.73
CA LEU A 43 20.02 -22.86 21.63
C LEU A 43 18.97 -22.88 22.75
N ARG A 44 19.27 -23.60 23.83
CA ARG A 44 18.52 -23.50 25.10
C ARG A 44 18.57 -22.05 25.54
N HIS A 45 17.43 -21.36 25.46
CA HIS A 45 17.28 -19.97 25.86
C HIS A 45 17.65 -19.82 27.33
N ARG A 46 18.92 -19.48 27.61
CA ARG A 46 19.47 -19.37 28.97
C ARG A 46 18.82 -18.28 29.82
N ASN A 47 17.96 -17.45 29.22
CA ASN A 47 17.29 -16.31 29.87
C ASN A 47 15.76 -16.38 29.84
N ALA A 48 15.15 -17.52 29.48
CA ALA A 48 13.72 -17.69 29.72
C ALA A 48 13.54 -17.88 31.23
N ALA A 49 12.85 -16.93 31.87
CA ALA A 49 12.43 -17.03 33.26
C ALA A 49 11.71 -18.38 33.50
N PRO A 50 11.77 -18.94 34.72
CA PRO A 50 11.08 -20.20 35.01
C PRO A 50 9.57 -20.00 34.88
N GLU A 51 9.01 -20.35 33.73
CA GLU A 51 7.57 -20.55 33.61
C GLU A 51 7.18 -21.84 34.36
N PRO A 52 6.01 -21.85 35.00
CA PRO A 52 5.57 -22.98 35.81
C PRO A 52 5.35 -24.21 34.94
N GLU A 53 6.03 -25.30 35.31
CA GLU A 53 5.87 -26.70 34.90
C GLU A 53 4.62 -27.04 34.05
N THR A 54 4.64 -26.68 32.76
CA THR A 54 3.83 -27.40 31.76
C THR A 54 4.58 -28.65 31.36
N GLN A 55 3.99 -29.77 31.74
CA GLN A 55 4.37 -31.15 31.46
C GLN A 55 5.05 -31.31 30.09
N ALA A 56 6.23 -31.92 30.12
CA ALA A 56 6.96 -32.38 28.96
C ALA A 56 6.05 -33.25 28.07
N PHE A 57 5.69 -32.72 26.90
CA PHE A 57 5.17 -33.55 25.82
C PHE A 57 6.32 -34.41 25.31
N THR A 58 6.35 -35.66 25.75
CA THR A 58 7.01 -36.74 25.01
C THR A 58 6.42 -36.77 23.61
N VAL A 59 7.23 -36.40 22.61
CA VAL A 59 6.90 -36.51 21.18
C VAL A 59 6.66 -37.98 20.87
N ASN A 60 5.38 -38.34 20.85
CA ASN A 60 4.92 -39.67 20.55
C ASN A 60 4.87 -39.82 19.01
N ARG A 61 5.48 -40.88 18.51
CA ARG A 61 5.75 -41.17 17.10
C ARG A 61 4.44 -41.49 16.34
N GLY A 62 3.67 -40.45 16.01
CA GLY A 62 2.37 -40.52 15.34
C GLY A 62 2.11 -39.32 14.40
N GLN A 63 3.09 -38.95 13.57
CA GLN A 63 3.04 -37.79 12.68
C GLN A 63 2.37 -38.08 11.31
N SER A 64 1.09 -38.44 11.31
CA SER A 64 0.27 -38.40 10.08
C SER A 64 -0.84 -37.35 10.14
N ASN A 65 -1.06 -36.72 11.31
CA ASN A 65 -2.16 -35.78 11.51
C ASN A 65 -1.76 -34.32 11.28
N ASP A 66 -0.51 -33.92 11.55
CA ASP A 66 -0.07 -32.54 11.36
C ASP A 66 -0.05 -32.10 9.90
N LEU A 67 0.31 -32.99 8.97
CA LEU A 67 0.29 -32.66 7.54
C LEU A 67 -1.14 -32.45 7.02
N ARG A 68 -2.11 -33.19 7.57
CA ARG A 68 -3.52 -32.99 7.27
C ARG A 68 -4.03 -31.64 7.79
N TYR A 69 -3.66 -31.27 9.02
CA TYR A 69 -3.99 -29.96 9.59
C TYR A 69 -3.31 -28.82 8.84
N ALA A 70 -2.05 -28.98 8.43
CA ALA A 70 -1.33 -27.98 7.64
C ALA A 70 -1.98 -27.78 6.25
N LEU A 71 -2.35 -28.86 5.56
CA LEU A 71 -3.06 -28.77 4.28
C LEU A 71 -4.46 -28.15 4.43
N GLU A 72 -5.17 -28.43 5.53
CA GLU A 72 -6.45 -27.83 5.83
C GLU A 72 -6.30 -26.32 6.11
N ALA A 73 -5.27 -25.92 6.85
CA ALA A 73 -4.95 -24.52 7.11
C ALA A 73 -4.58 -23.76 5.82
N ILE A 74 -3.74 -24.34 4.95
CA ILE A 74 -3.40 -23.75 3.64
C ILE A 74 -4.65 -23.59 2.78
N THR A 75 -5.54 -24.58 2.78
CA THR A 75 -6.81 -24.53 2.03
C THR A 75 -7.74 -23.45 2.59
N HIS A 76 -7.76 -23.26 3.91
CA HIS A 76 -8.54 -22.20 4.53
C HIS A 76 -7.99 -20.81 4.17
N MET A 77 -6.67 -20.64 4.24
CA MET A 77 -6.00 -19.39 3.87
C MET A 77 -6.18 -19.05 2.39
N SER A 78 -6.12 -20.03 1.48
CA SER A 78 -6.32 -19.80 0.06
C SER A 78 -7.74 -19.34 -0.26
N ARG A 79 -8.76 -19.87 0.43
CA ARG A 79 -10.15 -19.38 0.35
C ARG A 79 -10.27 -17.95 0.85
N THR A 80 -9.69 -17.63 2.00
CA THR A 80 -9.71 -16.26 2.54
C THR A 80 -9.01 -15.27 1.60
N CYS A 81 -7.92 -15.69 0.94
CA CYS A 81 -7.23 -14.86 -0.05
C CYS A 81 -8.06 -14.67 -1.33
N ALA A 82 -8.79 -15.70 -1.78
CA ALA A 82 -9.71 -15.57 -2.90
C ALA A 82 -10.88 -14.61 -2.58
N ASP A 83 -11.43 -14.69 -1.37
CA ASP A 83 -12.50 -13.80 -0.92
C ASP A 83 -12.02 -12.34 -0.81
N SER A 84 -10.78 -12.11 -0.36
CA SER A 84 -10.21 -10.76 -0.28
C SER A 84 -9.98 -10.15 -1.68
N LEU A 85 -9.49 -10.93 -2.65
CA LEU A 85 -9.37 -10.49 -4.04
C LEU A 85 -10.73 -10.19 -4.66
N ARG A 86 -11.76 -11.00 -4.36
CA ARG A 86 -13.12 -10.74 -4.81
C ARG A 86 -13.66 -9.43 -4.25
N ALA A 87 -13.49 -9.18 -2.95
CA ALA A 87 -13.90 -7.93 -2.31
C ALA A 87 -13.21 -6.70 -2.92
N VAL A 88 -11.92 -6.79 -3.25
CA VAL A 88 -11.19 -5.72 -3.95
C VAL A 88 -11.77 -5.49 -5.35
N SER A 89 -12.07 -6.55 -6.10
CA SER A 89 -12.66 -6.44 -7.44
C SER A 89 -14.07 -5.82 -7.43
N GLU A 90 -14.88 -6.16 -6.43
CA GLU A 90 -16.22 -5.60 -6.24
C GLU A 90 -16.14 -4.11 -5.85
N ALA A 91 -15.20 -3.74 -4.98
CA ALA A 91 -14.95 -2.34 -4.63
C ALA A 91 -14.45 -1.51 -5.83
N GLN A 92 -13.61 -2.09 -6.69
CA GLN A 92 -13.19 -1.44 -7.94
C GLN A 92 -14.36 -1.23 -8.90
N ALA A 93 -15.25 -2.22 -9.05
CA ALA A 93 -16.44 -2.11 -9.87
C ALA A 93 -17.39 -1.01 -9.36
N ASP A 94 -17.60 -0.93 -8.04
CA ASP A 94 -18.42 0.12 -7.42
C ASP A 94 -17.81 1.51 -7.55
N TRP A 95 -16.48 1.62 -7.48
CA TRP A 95 -15.78 2.88 -7.74
C TRP A 95 -15.95 3.33 -9.20
N VAL A 96 -15.85 2.44 -10.17
CA VAL A 96 -16.12 2.75 -11.57
C VAL A 96 -17.58 3.16 -11.78
N LYS A 97 -18.52 2.46 -11.14
CA LYS A 97 -19.95 2.77 -11.20
C LYS A 97 -20.26 4.14 -10.59
N THR A 98 -19.65 4.48 -9.45
CA THR A 98 -19.81 5.80 -8.82
C THR A 98 -19.21 6.90 -9.68
N ILE A 99 -18.09 6.67 -10.38
CA ILE A 99 -17.57 7.61 -11.38
C ILE A 99 -18.54 7.77 -12.56
N ALA A 100 -19.07 6.66 -13.08
CA ALA A 100 -20.03 6.69 -14.18
C ALA A 100 -21.33 7.43 -13.81
N MET A 101 -21.82 7.24 -12.59
CA MET A 101 -22.99 7.96 -12.06
C MET A 101 -22.69 9.42 -11.76
N ALA A 102 -21.53 9.74 -11.17
CA ALA A 102 -21.10 11.10 -10.86
C ALA A 102 -20.82 11.92 -12.13
N LYS A 103 -20.42 11.25 -13.23
CA LYS A 103 -20.24 11.88 -14.53
C LYS A 103 -21.54 12.27 -15.23
N GLY A 104 -22.71 11.98 -14.63
CA GLY A 104 -23.99 12.61 -14.95
C GLY A 104 -24.13 13.06 -16.40
N LEU A 105 -23.91 12.15 -17.36
CA LEU A 105 -24.16 12.50 -18.76
C LEU A 105 -25.63 12.89 -18.83
N PRO A 106 -25.97 14.12 -19.27
CA PRO A 106 -27.35 14.57 -19.34
C PRO A 106 -28.08 13.69 -20.36
N ARG A 107 -28.75 12.65 -19.86
CA ARG A 107 -29.42 11.62 -20.67
C ARG A 107 -30.71 12.11 -21.34
N ASN A 108 -30.99 13.42 -21.31
CA ASN A 108 -32.23 14.05 -21.78
C ASN A 108 -32.02 15.33 -22.63
N VAL A 109 -30.84 15.57 -23.18
CA VAL A 109 -30.74 16.57 -24.27
C VAL A 109 -30.97 15.81 -25.57
N ALA A 110 -32.20 15.88 -26.08
CA ALA A 110 -32.48 15.55 -27.47
C ALA A 110 -31.53 16.39 -28.34
N MET A 111 -30.46 15.76 -28.83
CA MET A 111 -29.64 16.32 -29.89
C MET A 111 -30.58 16.60 -31.08
N PRO A 112 -30.63 17.84 -31.60
CA PRO A 112 -31.28 18.07 -32.87
C PRO A 112 -30.46 17.28 -33.90
N LEU A 113 -31.01 16.17 -34.37
CA LEU A 113 -30.48 15.50 -35.54
C LEU A 113 -30.59 16.50 -36.70
N PRO A 114 -29.50 16.78 -37.44
CA PRO A 114 -29.61 17.50 -38.69
C PRO A 114 -30.59 16.74 -39.59
N ALA A 115 -31.49 17.48 -40.24
CA ALA A 115 -32.44 16.91 -41.17
C ALA A 115 -31.69 16.09 -42.23
N PRO A 116 -32.18 14.90 -42.61
CA PRO A 116 -31.56 14.14 -43.68
C PRO A 116 -31.65 14.96 -44.96
N ASP A 117 -30.50 15.27 -45.56
CA ASP A 117 -30.43 15.73 -46.94
C ASP A 117 -31.05 14.61 -47.79
N ARG A 118 -32.22 14.90 -48.35
CA ARG A 118 -32.83 14.15 -49.43
C ARG A 118 -32.37 14.81 -50.72
N ASP A 119 -31.41 14.19 -51.38
CA ASP A 119 -31.20 14.24 -52.82
C ASP A 119 -30.75 12.80 -53.16
N ASP A 120 -31.67 11.97 -53.66
CA ASP A 120 -31.86 11.64 -55.09
C ASP A 120 -30.77 10.64 -55.55
N GLU A 121 -31.11 9.35 -55.75
CA GLU A 121 -31.35 8.74 -57.09
C GLU A 121 -30.08 8.86 -57.97
N GLU A 122 -29.40 7.85 -58.50
CA GLU A 122 -29.69 6.48 -58.95
C GLU A 122 -28.33 5.83 -59.33
N ASP A 123 -28.35 4.59 -59.83
CA ASP A 123 -27.29 3.81 -60.50
C ASP A 123 -26.42 2.85 -59.64
N ASP A 124 -26.99 1.67 -59.44
CA ASP A 124 -26.67 0.43 -60.18
C ASP A 124 -25.21 -0.08 -60.23
N ASP A 125 -25.08 -1.25 -59.62
CA ASP A 125 -24.30 -2.42 -60.03
C ASP A 125 -22.76 -2.31 -60.16
N TYR A 126 -22.04 -3.08 -59.34
CA TYR A 126 -21.16 -4.20 -59.74
C TYR A 126 -20.22 -4.58 -58.56
N GLU A 127 -20.19 -5.90 -58.28
CA GLU A 127 -19.06 -6.78 -57.89
C GLU A 127 -17.70 -6.09 -57.63
N GLU A 128 -16.82 -6.46 -56.70
CA GLU A 128 -16.52 -7.65 -55.89
C GLU A 128 -15.23 -7.25 -55.11
N ASP A 129 -14.91 -7.98 -54.04
CA ASP A 129 -13.61 -8.02 -53.34
C ASP A 129 -13.15 -6.96 -52.30
N GLU A 130 -12.80 -7.56 -51.15
CA GLU A 130 -11.66 -7.32 -50.27
C GLU A 130 -11.64 -6.16 -49.26
N ASP A 131 -11.25 -6.57 -48.04
CA ASP A 131 -10.69 -5.82 -46.91
C ASP A 131 -11.60 -4.92 -46.06
N ALA A 132 -12.08 -5.53 -44.97
CA ALA A 132 -12.63 -4.87 -43.82
C ALA A 132 -11.56 -4.04 -43.07
N GLU A 133 -11.27 -2.83 -43.53
CA GLU A 133 -10.65 -1.80 -42.71
C GLU A 133 -11.70 -1.17 -41.78
N SER A 134 -11.51 -1.42 -40.48
CA SER A 134 -12.32 -0.84 -39.40
C SER A 134 -12.13 0.68 -39.35
N SER A 135 -13.13 1.43 -39.80
CA SER A 135 -13.24 2.86 -39.56
C SER A 135 -13.41 3.13 -38.06
N THR A 136 -12.37 3.72 -37.46
CA THR A 136 -12.41 4.23 -36.09
C THR A 136 -13.26 5.51 -36.06
N PRO A 137 -14.23 5.65 -35.14
CA PRO A 137 -14.93 6.92 -34.95
C PRO A 137 -14.02 7.89 -34.18
N GLN A 138 -13.13 8.57 -34.90
CA GLN A 138 -12.53 9.81 -34.42
C GLN A 138 -13.60 10.93 -34.48
N ASN A 139 -13.59 11.78 -33.45
CA ASN A 139 -14.26 13.09 -33.36
C ASN A 139 -15.56 13.20 -32.54
N GLY A 140 -15.81 12.27 -31.59
CA GLY A 140 -16.76 12.53 -30.49
C GLY A 140 -16.25 13.56 -29.46
N LEU A 141 -14.95 13.59 -29.20
CA LEU A 141 -14.34 14.48 -28.18
C LEU A 141 -14.15 15.93 -28.64
N GLU A 142 -13.90 16.18 -29.93
CA GLU A 142 -13.79 17.55 -30.46
C GLU A 142 -15.12 18.29 -30.47
N ALA A 143 -16.22 17.58 -30.75
CA ALA A 143 -17.57 18.14 -30.69
C ALA A 143 -17.95 18.56 -29.26
N ILE A 144 -17.57 17.76 -28.26
CA ILE A 144 -17.78 18.06 -26.83
C ILE A 144 -16.94 19.27 -26.40
N THR A 145 -15.71 19.39 -26.90
CA THR A 145 -14.79 20.49 -26.55
C THR A 145 -15.28 21.84 -27.11
N LYS A 146 -15.86 21.87 -28.32
CA LYS A 146 -16.46 23.07 -28.91
C LYS A 146 -17.76 23.50 -28.23
N MET A 147 -18.54 22.55 -27.67
CA MET A 147 -19.83 22.85 -27.04
C MET A 147 -19.69 23.41 -25.62
N ILE A 148 -18.61 23.06 -24.91
CA ILE A 148 -18.38 23.47 -23.51
C ILE A 148 -17.58 24.79 -23.42
N ALA A 149 -16.88 25.20 -24.49
CA ALA A 149 -16.01 26.38 -24.55
C ALA A 149 -16.58 27.70 -23.98
N PRO A 150 -17.88 28.05 -24.12
CA PRO A 150 -18.41 29.30 -23.57
C PRO A 150 -18.68 29.26 -22.05
N TYR A 151 -18.70 28.08 -21.43
CA TYR A 151 -19.06 27.90 -20.00
C TYR A 151 -17.85 27.69 -19.08
N VAL A 152 -16.64 27.59 -19.65
CA VAL A 152 -15.39 27.34 -18.90
C VAL A 152 -14.83 28.55 -18.14
N PRO A 153 -15.00 29.83 -18.54
CA PRO A 153 -14.22 30.91 -17.92
C PRO A 153 -14.44 31.08 -16.40
N GLY A 154 -15.62 30.79 -15.86
CA GLY A 154 -15.92 30.99 -14.43
C GLY A 154 -15.64 29.79 -13.51
N LEU A 155 -15.62 28.56 -14.05
CA LEU A 155 -15.41 27.36 -13.24
C LEU A 155 -13.92 26.97 -13.17
N MET A 156 -13.15 27.29 -14.21
CA MET A 156 -11.70 27.04 -14.22
C MET A 156 -10.92 27.99 -13.32
N GLU A 157 -11.40 29.21 -13.05
CA GLU A 157 -10.64 30.19 -12.29
C GLU A 157 -10.54 29.83 -10.79
N ASN A 158 -11.58 29.21 -10.21
CA ASN A 158 -11.55 28.75 -8.81
C ASN A 158 -10.94 27.34 -8.62
N TRP A 159 -10.84 26.53 -9.67
CA TRP A 159 -10.12 25.23 -9.62
C TRP A 159 -8.65 25.34 -10.03
N SER A 160 -8.30 26.31 -10.88
CA SER A 160 -6.91 26.56 -11.31
C SER A 160 -6.14 27.45 -10.33
N ALA A 161 -6.83 28.27 -9.51
CA ALA A 161 -6.20 29.10 -8.48
C ALA A 161 -5.73 28.30 -7.24
N LYS A 162 -6.22 27.08 -7.05
CA LYS A 162 -5.57 26.11 -6.17
C LYS A 162 -4.65 25.27 -7.05
N LYS A 163 -3.53 25.88 -7.47
CA LYS A 163 -2.42 25.20 -8.15
C LYS A 163 -2.33 23.79 -7.59
N ALA A 164 -2.66 22.80 -8.43
CA ALA A 164 -2.23 21.44 -8.22
C ALA A 164 -0.76 21.56 -7.81
N SER A 165 -0.47 21.20 -6.56
CA SER A 165 0.91 21.06 -6.14
C SER A 165 1.55 20.23 -7.24
N ASP A 166 2.60 20.78 -7.86
CA ASP A 166 3.44 20.12 -8.84
C ASP A 166 4.21 18.99 -8.14
N GLN A 167 3.46 18.10 -7.49
CA GLN A 167 3.94 16.91 -6.84
C GLN A 167 4.14 15.96 -8.00
N PRO A 168 5.40 15.72 -8.40
CA PRO A 168 5.68 14.83 -9.51
C PRO A 168 5.09 13.47 -9.15
N ASN A 169 4.33 12.89 -10.09
CA ASN A 169 3.79 11.55 -9.93
C ASN A 169 4.93 10.62 -9.47
N PRO A 170 4.85 10.00 -8.28
CA PRO A 170 5.98 9.30 -7.66
C PRO A 170 6.50 8.17 -8.56
N MET A 171 5.60 7.51 -9.29
CA MET A 171 5.96 6.48 -10.27
C MET A 171 6.79 7.05 -11.42
N GLY A 172 6.44 8.25 -11.91
CA GLY A 172 7.20 8.94 -12.94
C GLY A 172 8.58 9.39 -12.44
N HIS A 173 8.69 9.79 -11.17
CA HIS A 173 9.95 10.16 -10.55
C HIS A 173 10.90 8.96 -10.43
N LEU A 174 10.39 7.83 -9.93
CA LEU A 174 11.17 6.58 -9.83
C LEU A 174 11.61 6.06 -11.19
N ALA A 175 10.75 6.11 -12.21
CA ALA A 175 11.11 5.71 -13.57
C ALA A 175 12.26 6.56 -14.15
N ARG A 176 12.27 7.88 -13.86
CA ARG A 176 13.35 8.78 -14.25
C ARG A 176 14.66 8.47 -13.53
N ILE A 177 14.60 8.16 -12.23
CA ILE A 177 15.77 7.70 -11.46
C ILE A 177 16.33 6.42 -12.09
N GLN A 178 15.49 5.41 -12.31
CA GLN A 178 15.89 4.13 -12.91
C GLN A 178 16.54 4.31 -14.30
N GLY A 179 16.03 5.23 -15.12
CA GLY A 179 16.59 5.53 -16.44
C GLY A 179 18.02 6.08 -16.42
N GLN A 180 18.43 6.75 -15.32
CA GLN A 180 19.78 7.33 -15.18
C GLN A 180 20.79 6.42 -14.47
N LEU A 181 20.32 5.32 -13.86
CA LEU A 181 21.18 4.37 -13.14
C LEU A 181 21.80 3.35 -14.10
N ALA A 182 23.05 2.95 -13.81
CA ALA A 182 23.71 1.83 -14.47
C ALA A 182 23.06 0.48 -14.08
N PRO A 183 23.27 -0.62 -14.83
CA PRO A 183 22.60 -1.89 -14.56
C PRO A 183 22.81 -2.45 -13.14
N ASN A 184 24.02 -2.35 -12.60
CA ASN A 184 24.35 -2.73 -11.22
C ASN A 184 23.64 -1.84 -10.18
N GLU A 185 23.53 -0.54 -10.45
CA GLU A 185 22.84 0.41 -9.58
C GLU A 185 21.31 0.18 -9.58
N ARG A 186 20.74 -0.23 -10.71
CA ARG A 186 19.32 -0.62 -10.79
C ARG A 186 19.03 -1.90 -10.01
N ALA A 187 19.91 -2.89 -10.11
CA ALA A 187 19.78 -4.12 -9.32
C ALA A 187 19.83 -3.82 -7.82
N PHE A 188 20.73 -2.94 -7.38
CA PHE A 188 20.79 -2.47 -6.00
C PHE A 188 19.52 -1.73 -5.58
N LEU A 189 19.00 -0.81 -6.41
CA LEU A 189 17.73 -0.14 -6.13
C LEU A 189 16.54 -1.12 -6.06
N ALA A 190 16.53 -2.17 -6.89
CA ALA A 190 15.48 -3.19 -6.84
C ALA A 190 15.51 -3.97 -5.52
N VAL A 191 16.69 -4.35 -5.03
CA VAL A 191 16.85 -4.99 -3.71
C VAL A 191 16.41 -4.05 -2.59
N LEU A 192 16.80 -2.77 -2.66
CA LEU A 192 16.36 -1.74 -1.70
C LEU A 192 14.83 -1.59 -1.62
N LEU A 193 14.15 -1.69 -2.76
CA LEU A 193 12.69 -1.58 -2.84
C LEU A 193 11.95 -2.89 -2.52
N GLN A 194 12.66 -4.00 -2.32
CA GLN A 194 12.08 -5.26 -1.85
C GLN A 194 12.08 -5.40 -0.32
N ASP A 195 12.83 -4.55 0.38
CA ASP A 195 12.94 -4.60 1.84
C ASP A 195 11.65 -4.11 2.53
N SER A 196 11.49 -4.41 3.83
CA SER A 196 10.32 -4.00 4.63
C SER A 196 10.11 -2.49 4.68
N ASP A 197 11.19 -1.72 4.49
CA ASP A 197 11.21 -0.26 4.52
C ASP A 197 11.03 0.38 3.12
N SER A 198 10.62 -0.40 2.12
CA SER A 198 10.49 0.04 0.73
C SER A 198 9.61 1.28 0.53
N GLU A 199 8.53 1.43 1.30
CA GLU A 199 7.64 2.61 1.24
C GLU A 199 8.35 3.88 1.72
N ALA A 200 9.11 3.80 2.81
CA ALA A 200 9.88 4.92 3.34
C ALA A 200 11.04 5.31 2.41
N ILE A 201 11.72 4.31 1.84
CA ILE A 201 12.77 4.53 0.85
C ILE A 201 12.20 5.19 -0.41
N ALA A 202 11.07 4.71 -0.92
CA ALA A 202 10.40 5.31 -2.08
C ALA A 202 9.95 6.76 -1.81
N ALA A 203 9.46 7.05 -0.60
CA ALA A 203 9.09 8.39 -0.18
C ALA A 203 10.32 9.32 -0.09
N ASP A 204 11.42 8.89 0.52
CA ASP A 204 12.67 9.67 0.58
C ASP A 204 13.21 9.94 -0.83
N LEU A 205 13.25 8.93 -1.70
CA LEU A 205 13.68 9.08 -3.10
C LEU A 205 12.77 10.02 -3.90
N SER A 206 11.46 10.01 -3.63
CA SER A 206 10.48 10.90 -4.27
C SER A 206 10.56 12.34 -3.76
N SER A 207 11.09 12.56 -2.55
CA SER A 207 11.30 13.89 -1.97
C SER A 207 12.57 14.59 -2.47
N ARG A 208 13.52 13.83 -3.03
CA ARG A 208 14.78 14.32 -3.58
C ARG A 208 14.65 14.65 -5.06
N THR A 209 15.56 15.47 -5.59
CA THR A 209 15.69 15.61 -7.04
C THR A 209 16.22 14.30 -7.65
N VAL A 210 15.86 14.01 -8.91
CA VAL A 210 16.35 12.82 -9.63
C VAL A 210 17.88 12.72 -9.59
N ALA A 211 18.59 13.84 -9.77
CA ALA A 211 20.04 13.88 -9.76
C ALA A 211 20.63 13.52 -8.39
N ASP A 212 20.04 14.04 -7.30
CA ASP A 212 20.49 13.76 -5.94
C ASP A 212 20.22 12.31 -5.53
N ALA A 213 19.05 11.77 -5.91
CA ALA A 213 18.69 10.38 -5.68
C ALA A 213 19.67 9.43 -6.41
N VAL A 214 19.98 9.71 -7.68
CA VAL A 214 20.96 8.95 -8.47
C VAL A 214 22.36 9.03 -7.84
N ALA A 215 22.81 10.21 -7.42
CA ALA A 215 24.11 10.38 -6.78
C ALA A 215 24.20 9.63 -5.43
N MET A 216 23.11 9.59 -4.67
CA MET A 216 23.01 8.84 -3.42
C MET A 216 23.14 7.33 -3.66
N ILE A 217 22.36 6.79 -4.61
CA ILE A 217 22.40 5.37 -4.99
C ILE A 217 23.81 4.98 -5.46
N ARG A 218 24.42 5.79 -6.34
CA ARG A 218 25.80 5.57 -6.82
C ARG A 218 26.82 5.53 -5.69
N ARG A 219 26.68 6.42 -4.70
CA ARG A 219 27.56 6.46 -3.54
C ARG A 219 27.43 5.20 -2.68
N GLU A 220 26.21 4.70 -2.47
CA GLU A 220 25.98 3.47 -1.70
C GLU A 220 26.50 2.24 -2.44
N VAL A 221 26.30 2.14 -3.75
CA VAL A 221 26.82 1.04 -4.58
C VAL A 221 28.36 1.02 -4.61
N ALA A 222 29.00 2.20 -4.57
CA ALA A 222 30.46 2.30 -4.55
C ALA A 222 31.09 1.97 -3.18
N LYS A 223 30.31 1.89 -2.09
CA LYS A 223 30.85 1.49 -0.79
C LYS A 223 31.22 -0.01 -0.84
N PRO A 224 32.41 -0.39 -0.36
CA PRO A 224 32.78 -1.79 -0.28
C PRO A 224 31.77 -2.53 0.62
N SER A 225 31.26 -3.66 0.10
CA SER A 225 30.09 -4.43 0.56
C SER A 225 30.10 -4.88 2.04
N GLY A 226 31.10 -4.52 2.84
CA GLY A 226 31.20 -4.80 4.28
C GLY A 226 30.62 -3.72 5.21
N ALA A 227 30.21 -2.56 4.70
CA ALA A 227 29.72 -1.46 5.54
C ALA A 227 28.58 -0.67 4.88
N VAL A 228 27.52 -1.35 4.47
CA VAL A 228 26.25 -0.69 4.14
C VAL A 228 25.62 -0.20 5.46
N THR A 229 26.23 0.85 6.01
CA THR A 229 25.63 1.64 7.07
C THR A 229 24.78 2.65 6.31
N PHE A 230 23.52 2.28 6.02
CA PHE A 230 22.55 3.31 5.70
C PHE A 230 22.59 4.32 6.84
N PRO A 231 22.70 5.62 6.56
CA PRO A 231 22.58 6.62 7.63
C PRO A 231 21.23 6.36 8.26
N ALA A 232 21.23 5.73 9.45
CA ALA A 232 20.06 5.15 10.11
C ALA A 232 18.87 6.04 9.82
N ALA A 233 17.99 5.59 8.91
CA ALA A 233 17.02 6.40 8.19
C ALA A 233 16.41 7.37 9.18
N ARG A 234 16.84 8.64 9.10
CA ARG A 234 16.75 9.72 10.09
C ARG A 234 15.64 9.54 11.12
N LYS A 235 15.74 8.57 12.06
CA LYS A 235 14.58 7.88 12.70
C LYS A 235 13.28 8.52 12.25
N GLU A 236 12.87 8.23 11.01
CA GLU A 236 11.64 8.82 10.51
C GLU A 236 10.62 8.39 11.54
N ARG A 237 9.93 9.37 12.13
CA ARG A 237 8.91 9.11 13.12
C ARG A 237 7.97 8.16 12.43
N VAL A 238 8.08 6.86 12.74
CA VAL A 238 7.07 5.87 12.42
C VAL A 238 5.82 6.53 12.94
N THR A 239 5.01 7.07 12.03
CA THR A 239 3.75 7.67 12.41
C THR A 239 3.01 6.48 12.99
N PRO A 240 2.79 6.44 14.31
CA PRO A 240 2.18 5.28 14.91
C PRO A 240 0.83 5.15 14.21
N ARG A 241 0.67 4.09 13.42
CA ARG A 241 -0.62 3.80 12.78
C ARG A 241 -1.61 3.71 13.92
N LEU A 242 -2.58 4.63 13.95
CA LEU A 242 -3.61 4.59 14.98
C LEU A 242 -4.33 3.24 14.88
N ASP A 243 -4.43 2.55 16.01
CA ASP A 243 -5.15 1.29 16.11
C ASP A 243 -6.59 1.45 15.56
N PRO A 244 -7.07 0.57 14.66
CA PRO A 244 -8.45 0.61 14.17
C PRO A 244 -9.49 0.64 15.30
N ALA A 245 -9.22 0.00 16.45
CA ALA A 245 -10.11 0.04 17.60
C ALA A 245 -10.24 1.46 18.20
N LEU A 246 -9.13 2.20 18.22
CA LEU A 246 -9.11 3.59 18.66
C LEU A 246 -9.89 4.50 17.71
N MET A 247 -9.73 4.30 16.40
CA MET A 247 -10.48 5.05 15.38
C MET A 247 -12.00 4.82 15.52
N GLN A 248 -12.43 3.58 15.75
CA GLN A 248 -13.83 3.27 16.01
C GLN A 248 -14.35 3.95 17.28
N LYS A 249 -13.53 3.98 18.34
CA LYS A 249 -13.88 4.64 19.59
C LYS A 249 -13.98 6.16 19.44
N VAL A 250 -13.05 6.79 18.73
CA VAL A 250 -13.10 8.23 18.42
C VAL A 250 -14.35 8.57 17.62
N ALA A 251 -14.75 7.73 16.65
CA ALA A 251 -15.99 7.90 15.91
C ALA A 251 -17.24 7.80 16.81
N ALA A 252 -17.27 6.84 17.74
CA ALA A 252 -18.35 6.69 18.71
C ALA A 252 -18.44 7.87 19.68
N VAL A 253 -17.29 8.37 20.17
CA VAL A 253 -17.22 9.58 21.01
C VAL A 253 -17.70 10.80 20.25
N ALA A 254 -17.26 10.98 18.99
CA ALA A 254 -17.66 12.12 18.16
C ALA A 254 -19.18 12.15 17.87
N ALA A 255 -19.87 11.00 17.91
CA ALA A 255 -21.32 10.93 17.78
C ALA A 255 -22.07 11.42 19.03
N LEU A 256 -21.42 11.42 20.20
CA LEU A 256 -21.98 11.87 21.49
C LEU A 256 -21.63 13.33 21.83
N LEU A 257 -20.80 13.99 21.01
CA LEU A 257 -20.44 15.40 21.16
C LEU A 257 -21.47 16.30 20.46
N GLN A 258 -21.60 17.53 20.95
CA GLN A 258 -22.41 18.55 20.28
C GLN A 258 -21.79 18.91 18.92
N PRO A 259 -22.58 19.43 17.96
CA PRO A 259 -22.08 19.78 16.63
C PRO A 259 -20.87 20.74 16.65
N ASP A 260 -20.88 21.71 17.55
CA ASP A 260 -19.80 22.70 17.69
C ASP A 260 -18.51 22.06 18.23
N GLU A 261 -18.63 21.19 19.23
CA GLU A 261 -17.52 20.42 19.82
C GLU A 261 -16.88 19.49 18.78
N ARG A 262 -17.72 18.84 17.96
CA ARG A 262 -17.27 17.97 16.87
C ARG A 262 -16.53 18.76 15.81
N ALA A 263 -17.01 19.95 15.43
CA ALA A 263 -16.33 20.80 14.45
C ALA A 263 -14.94 21.23 14.96
N ARG A 264 -14.84 21.59 16.24
CA ARG A 264 -13.58 21.91 16.93
C ARG A 264 -12.61 20.72 16.92
N LEU A 265 -13.08 19.54 17.32
CA LEU A 265 -12.26 18.32 17.32
C LEU A 265 -11.78 17.93 15.91
N MET A 266 -12.65 18.03 14.90
CA MET A 266 -12.29 17.73 13.49
C MET A 266 -11.23 18.70 12.95
N LYS A 267 -11.24 19.96 13.39
CA LYS A 267 -10.20 20.95 13.04
C LYS A 267 -8.82 20.57 13.59
N LEU A 268 -8.78 19.84 14.71
CA LEU A 268 -7.55 19.34 15.32
C LEU A 268 -7.04 18.01 14.72
N GLY A 269 -7.90 17.26 14.02
CA GLY A 269 -7.59 15.94 13.48
C GLY A 269 -6.23 15.83 12.75
N PRO A 270 -5.92 16.71 11.78
CA PRO A 270 -4.63 16.67 11.07
C PRO A 270 -3.42 16.90 11.98
N LYS A 271 -3.57 17.68 13.06
CA LYS A 271 -2.49 17.96 14.02
C LYS A 271 -2.30 16.81 15.01
N LEU A 272 -3.39 16.10 15.34
CA LEU A 272 -3.39 14.93 16.21
C LEU A 272 -2.74 13.72 15.54
N MET A 273 -2.98 13.47 14.24
CA MET A 273 -2.51 12.26 13.56
C MET A 273 -0.97 12.10 13.42
N GLY A 274 -0.16 13.02 13.94
CA GLY A 274 1.30 12.92 13.92
C GLY A 274 1.99 13.38 15.21
N SER A 275 1.24 13.69 16.26
CA SER A 275 1.78 14.19 17.53
C SER A 275 1.91 13.07 18.56
N ARG A 276 2.99 13.11 19.36
CA ARG A 276 3.15 12.19 20.49
C ARG A 276 2.02 12.35 21.51
N GLU A 277 1.53 13.57 21.65
CA GLU A 277 0.43 13.93 22.54
C GLU A 277 -0.90 13.25 22.15
N ALA A 278 -1.09 12.90 20.88
CA ALA A 278 -2.25 12.10 20.48
C ALA A 278 -2.20 10.67 21.01
N ILE A 279 -1.00 10.13 21.24
CA ILE A 279 -0.81 8.82 21.89
C ILE A 279 -1.19 8.93 23.37
N ASP A 280 -0.74 9.97 24.07
CA ASP A 280 -1.09 10.20 25.47
C ASP A 280 -2.62 10.40 25.65
N LEU A 281 -3.25 11.11 24.70
CA LEU A 281 -4.71 11.25 24.65
C LEU A 281 -5.39 9.90 24.40
N ALA A 282 -4.87 9.10 23.47
CA ALA A 282 -5.39 7.76 23.21
C ALA A 282 -5.29 6.87 24.45
N GLU A 283 -4.15 6.84 25.14
CA GLU A 283 -3.95 6.07 26.38
C GLU A 283 -4.93 6.49 27.48
N THR A 284 -5.29 7.78 27.54
CA THR A 284 -6.29 8.28 28.49
C THR A 284 -7.72 7.90 28.10
N LEU A 285 -8.04 7.93 26.79
CA LEU A 285 -9.40 7.68 26.29
C LEU A 285 -9.72 6.18 26.15
N VAL A 286 -8.74 5.31 25.90
CA VAL A 286 -8.91 3.86 25.70
C VAL A 286 -9.55 3.12 26.88
N PRO A 287 -9.23 3.39 28.17
CA PRO A 287 -9.86 2.70 29.29
C PRO A 287 -11.26 3.24 29.65
N LEU A 288 -11.62 4.46 29.24
CA LEU A 288 -12.91 5.08 29.59
C LEU A 288 -14.07 4.48 28.79
N SER A 289 -15.30 4.50 29.31
CA SER A 289 -16.48 4.21 28.47
C SER A 289 -16.65 5.29 27.39
N THR A 290 -17.43 5.03 26.33
CA THR A 290 -17.68 6.03 25.27
C THR A 290 -18.32 7.31 25.80
N GLU A 291 -19.23 7.19 26.78
CA GLU A 291 -19.88 8.34 27.43
C GLU A 291 -18.92 9.13 28.32
N ALA A 292 -18.11 8.43 29.13
CA ALA A 292 -17.10 9.06 29.98
C ALA A 292 -15.99 9.73 29.16
N ALA A 293 -15.59 9.09 28.05
CA ALA A 293 -14.66 9.67 27.10
C ALA A 293 -15.22 10.94 26.44
N ALA A 294 -16.51 10.94 26.06
CA ALA A 294 -17.17 12.13 25.53
C ALA A 294 -17.20 13.26 26.56
N GLU A 295 -17.62 12.98 27.80
CA GLU A 295 -17.62 13.97 28.88
C GLU A 295 -16.21 14.52 29.18
N TRP A 296 -15.20 13.64 29.19
CA TRP A 296 -13.80 14.04 29.34
C TRP A 296 -13.37 14.97 28.20
N VAL A 297 -13.71 14.65 26.95
CA VAL A 297 -13.39 15.50 25.79
C VAL A 297 -14.07 16.86 25.92
N ARG A 298 -15.33 16.94 26.36
CA ARG A 298 -16.03 18.23 26.57
C ARG A 298 -15.31 19.09 27.62
N ASN A 299 -14.93 18.49 28.74
CA ASN A 299 -14.29 19.20 29.85
C ASN A 299 -12.86 19.66 29.53
N ASN A 300 -12.18 19.01 28.58
CA ASN A 300 -10.78 19.27 28.25
C ASN A 300 -10.59 19.87 26.84
N LEU A 301 -11.66 20.15 26.09
CA LEU A 301 -11.58 20.57 24.69
C LEU A 301 -10.76 21.86 24.52
N ASP A 302 -10.94 22.83 25.41
CA ASP A 302 -10.22 24.11 25.38
C ASP A 302 -8.72 23.93 25.65
N GLU A 303 -8.35 23.00 26.53
CA GLU A 303 -6.95 22.68 26.82
C GLU A 303 -6.29 21.95 25.65
N ILE A 304 -6.99 20.97 25.07
CA ILE A 304 -6.54 20.25 23.88
C ILE A 304 -6.31 21.27 22.75
N GLU A 305 -7.26 22.17 22.48
CA GLU A 305 -7.07 23.21 21.48
C GLU A 305 -5.87 24.10 21.77
N ARG A 306 -5.64 24.49 23.03
CA ARG A 306 -4.49 25.32 23.40
C ARG A 306 -3.15 24.62 23.17
N ARG A 307 -3.09 23.30 23.38
CA ARG A 307 -1.88 22.49 23.14
C ARG A 307 -1.57 22.32 21.66
N PHE A 308 -2.61 22.24 20.83
CA PHE A 308 -2.49 22.01 19.40
C PHE A 308 -2.72 23.26 18.53
N ALA A 309 -2.92 24.44 19.10
CA ALA A 309 -3.05 25.71 18.36
C ALA A 309 -1.72 26.08 17.70
#